data_AF-A0A554MU91-F1
#
_entry.id   AF-A0A554MU91-F1
#
_cell.length_a   1.000
_cell.length_b   1.000
_cell.length_c   1.000
_cell.angle_alpha   90.00
_cell.angle_beta   90.00
_cell.angle_gamma   90.00
#
_symmetry.space_group_name_H-M   'P 1'
#
loop_
_entity.id
_entity.type
_entity.pdbx_description
1 polymer ?
#
loop_
_entity_poly.entity_id
_entity_poly.type
_entity_poly.pdbx_seq_one_letter_code
_entity_poly.pdbx_strand_id
1 'polypeptide(L)'
;MTAITVTRGVRHAHTHRVAHLDLNPENILLRPVENAWDVPKVANGDLSKHPPKPSKSLEGMSPHYAAPQQFNNEFEQTDNLTDVYQLSAVFYELLTDASVLRNTQRRLCER
;
A
#
# COMPACT_ATOMS: atom_id res chain seq x y z
N MET A 1 -4.95 6.83 15.91
CA MET A 1 -6.21 7.19 15.20
C MET A 1 -6.09 7.03 13.69
N THR A 2 -5.01 7.54 13.07
CA THR A 2 -4.76 7.45 11.61
C THR A 2 -4.68 6.00 11.10
N ALA A 3 -3.82 5.16 11.67
CA ALA A 3 -3.62 3.78 11.24
C ALA A 3 -4.92 2.94 11.24
N ILE A 4 -5.69 2.99 12.33
CA ILE A 4 -6.98 2.29 12.42
C ILE A 4 -7.95 2.72 11.32
N THR A 5 -8.01 4.02 11.01
CA THR A 5 -8.92 4.56 9.99
C THR A 5 -8.50 4.14 8.59
N VAL A 6 -7.21 4.19 8.27
CA VAL A 6 -6.65 3.70 7.00
C VAL A 6 -6.94 2.21 6.83
N THR A 7 -6.62 1.38 7.82
CA THR A 7 -6.88 -0.07 7.76
C THR A 7 -8.37 -0.38 7.62
N ARG A 8 -9.26 0.41 8.23
CA ARG A 8 -10.72 0.28 8.01
C ARG A 8 -11.12 0.57 6.57
N GLY A 9 -10.54 1.60 5.94
CA GLY A 9 -10.77 1.92 4.54
C GLY A 9 -10.31 0.79 3.61
N VAL A 10 -9.10 0.28 3.81
CA VAL A 10 -8.58 -0.87 3.04
C VAL A 10 -9.42 -2.12 3.26
N ARG A 11 -9.76 -2.43 4.51
CA ARG A 11 -10.65 -3.56 4.83
C ARG A 11 -12.00 -3.44 4.13
N HIS A 12 -12.57 -2.24 4.05
CA HIS A 12 -13.81 -2.00 3.32
C HIS A 12 -13.67 -2.32 1.83
N ALA A 13 -12.56 -1.95 1.18
CA ALA A 13 -12.27 -2.35 -0.19
C ALA A 13 -12.16 -3.89 -0.31
N HIS A 14 -11.41 -4.53 0.60
CA HIS A 14 -11.23 -5.98 0.62
C HIS A 14 -12.55 -6.75 0.78
N THR A 15 -13.48 -6.27 1.61
CA THR A 15 -14.82 -6.89 1.74
C THR A 15 -15.64 -6.82 0.47
N HIS A 16 -15.33 -5.87 -0.41
CA HIS A 16 -15.93 -5.74 -1.75
C HIS A 16 -15.09 -6.40 -2.84
N ARG A 17 -14.12 -7.26 -2.48
CA ARG A 17 -13.21 -7.93 -3.45
C ARG A 17 -12.45 -6.94 -4.32
N VAL A 18 -12.01 -5.83 -3.73
CA VAL A 18 -11.13 -4.85 -4.37
C VAL A 18 -9.79 -4.84 -3.63
N ALA A 19 -8.71 -5.09 -4.35
CA ALA A 19 -7.34 -4.82 -3.86
C ALA A 19 -6.84 -3.50 -4.46
N HIS A 20 -6.15 -2.68 -3.68
CA HIS A 20 -5.68 -1.34 -4.07
C HIS A 20 -4.41 -1.38 -4.92
N LEU A 21 -3.45 -2.21 -4.52
CA LEU A 21 -2.19 -2.55 -5.20
C LEU A 21 -1.15 -1.41 -5.32
N ASP A 22 -1.40 -0.24 -4.74
CA ASP A 22 -0.49 0.91 -4.74
C ASP A 22 -0.65 1.75 -3.47
N LEU A 23 -0.73 1.12 -2.30
CA LEU A 23 -0.78 1.85 -1.04
C LEU A 23 0.61 2.44 -0.74
N ASN A 24 0.66 3.76 -0.58
CA ASN A 24 1.84 4.55 -0.22
C ASN A 24 1.37 5.81 0.55
N PRO A 25 2.28 6.63 1.11
CA PRO A 25 1.88 7.84 1.83
C PRO A 25 1.16 8.89 0.96
N GLU A 26 1.52 9.02 -0.32
CA GLU A 26 0.90 9.97 -1.26
C GLU A 26 -0.58 9.63 -1.52
N ASN A 27 -0.93 8.35 -1.42
CA ASN A 27 -2.28 7.82 -1.60
C ASN A 27 -3.07 7.75 -0.28
N ILE A 28 -2.55 8.29 0.82
CA ILE A 28 -3.28 8.48 2.10
C ILE A 28 -3.48 9.96 2.34
N LEU A 29 -4.60 10.48 1.84
CA LEU A 29 -4.92 11.90 1.91
C LEU A 29 -5.55 12.26 3.25
N LEU A 30 -5.27 13.46 3.75
CA LEU A 30 -5.88 14.00 4.97
C LEU A 30 -6.99 14.98 4.62
N ARG A 31 -8.19 14.74 5.13
CA ARG A 31 -9.30 15.69 5.05
C ARG A 31 -9.30 16.54 6.32
N PRO A 32 -9.16 17.87 6.21
CA PRO A 32 -9.23 18.78 7.34
C PRO A 32 -10.53 18.63 8.12
N VAL A 33 -10.45 18.70 9.46
CA VAL A 33 -11.62 18.76 10.34
C VAL A 33 -11.43 19.87 11.37
N GLU A 34 -12.42 20.73 11.51
CA GLU A 34 -12.38 21.82 12.49
C GLU A 34 -12.33 21.27 13.92
N ASN A 35 -11.40 21.79 14.73
CA ASN A 35 -11.22 21.42 16.14
C ASN A 35 -11.00 19.92 16.41
N ALA A 36 -10.48 19.18 15.42
CA ALA A 36 -10.18 17.75 15.54
C ALA A 36 -8.97 17.34 14.70
N TRP A 37 -8.56 16.08 14.83
CA TRP A 37 -7.52 15.49 14.00
C TRP A 37 -8.04 15.24 12.57
N ASP A 38 -7.22 15.54 11.57
CA ASP A 38 -7.55 15.31 10.16
C ASP A 38 -7.85 13.83 9.87
N VAL A 39 -8.88 13.59 9.06
CA VAL A 39 -9.35 12.24 8.79
C VAL A 39 -8.63 11.68 7.57
N PRO A 40 -7.88 10.56 7.69
CA PRO A 40 -7.23 9.96 6.54
C PRO A 40 -8.23 9.28 5.60
N LYS A 41 -7.93 9.33 4.31
CA LYS A 41 -8.68 8.74 3.20
C LYS A 41 -7.71 8.03 2.27
N VAL A 42 -8.00 6.77 1.98
CA VAL A 42 -7.28 6.01 0.95
C VAL A 42 -7.76 6.51 -0.41
N ALA A 43 -6.84 6.89 -1.28
CA ALA A 43 -7.10 7.51 -2.58
C ALA A 43 -6.30 6.81 -3.69
N ASN A 44 -6.57 7.19 -4.94
CA ASN A 44 -5.84 6.75 -6.13
C ASN A 44 -5.89 5.22 -6.39
N GLY A 45 -7.07 4.77 -6.81
CA GLY A 45 -7.35 3.37 -7.13
C GLY A 45 -7.00 2.96 -8.57
N ASP A 46 -6.10 3.66 -9.24
CA ASP A 46 -5.82 3.43 -10.67
C ASP A 46 -5.29 2.02 -10.95
N LEU A 47 -4.60 1.43 -9.96
CA LEU A 47 -4.13 0.05 -9.99
C LEU A 47 -5.09 -0.94 -9.30
N SER A 48 -6.24 -0.46 -8.82
CA SER A 48 -7.19 -1.30 -8.11
C SER A 48 -7.84 -2.33 -9.03
N LYS A 49 -8.08 -3.54 -8.51
CA LYS A 49 -8.66 -4.64 -9.30
C LYS A 49 -9.91 -5.21 -8.65
N HIS A 50 -10.92 -5.49 -9.48
CA HIS A 50 -12.13 -6.21 -9.10
C HIS A 50 -12.54 -7.25 -10.16
N PRO A 51 -12.68 -8.55 -9.81
CA PRO A 51 -12.11 -9.16 -8.61
C PRO A 51 -10.58 -8.99 -8.61
N PRO A 52 -9.88 -9.21 -7.50
CA PRO A 52 -8.42 -9.19 -7.48
C PRO A 52 -7.97 -10.28 -8.46
N LYS A 53 -7.28 -9.88 -9.53
CA LYS A 53 -6.80 -10.78 -10.57
C LYS A 53 -5.28 -10.70 -10.65
N PRO A 54 -4.61 -11.82 -10.99
CA PRO A 54 -3.22 -11.80 -11.36
C PRO A 54 -3.00 -10.75 -12.46
N SER A 55 -2.23 -9.71 -12.18
CA SER A 55 -1.69 -8.86 -13.23
C SER A 55 -0.26 -8.49 -12.89
N LYS A 56 0.54 -8.38 -13.95
CA LYS A 56 1.99 -8.24 -13.95
C LYS A 56 2.42 -6.83 -14.35
N SER A 57 1.50 -5.85 -14.28
CA SER A 57 1.81 -4.50 -14.72
C SER A 57 2.66 -3.80 -13.66
N LEU A 58 3.94 -3.63 -13.97
CA LEU A 58 4.87 -2.78 -13.21
C LEU A 58 4.68 -1.28 -13.55
N GLU A 59 3.88 -0.97 -14.57
CA GLU A 59 3.59 0.42 -14.95
C GLU A 59 2.64 1.08 -13.94
N GLY A 60 3.07 2.24 -13.44
CA GLY A 60 2.27 3.08 -12.55
C GLY A 60 2.33 2.74 -11.06
N MET A 61 3.09 1.73 -10.64
CA MET A 61 3.22 1.36 -9.22
C MET A 61 4.38 2.08 -8.52
N SER A 62 4.27 2.22 -7.20
CA SER A 62 5.27 2.83 -6.33
C SER A 62 6.31 1.81 -5.86
N PRO A 63 7.53 1.74 -6.44
CA PRO A 63 8.44 0.60 -6.22
C PRO A 63 8.96 0.50 -4.77
N HIS A 64 8.90 1.59 -4.01
CA HIS A 64 9.42 1.64 -2.64
C HIS A 64 8.50 0.99 -1.61
N TYR A 65 7.19 0.94 -1.90
CA TYR A 65 6.17 0.34 -1.04
C TYR A 65 5.71 -1.01 -1.57
N ALA A 66 6.03 -1.30 -2.82
CA ALA A 66 5.67 -2.52 -3.52
C ALA A 66 6.08 -3.80 -2.79
N ALA A 67 5.16 -4.75 -2.76
CA ALA A 67 5.39 -6.05 -2.17
C ALA A 67 6.31 -6.93 -3.07
N PRO A 68 7.12 -7.85 -2.51
CA PRO A 68 8.04 -8.69 -3.30
C PRO A 68 7.37 -9.45 -4.44
N GLN A 69 6.14 -9.91 -4.23
CA GLN A 69 5.33 -10.60 -5.24
C GLN A 69 4.93 -9.72 -6.43
N GLN A 70 5.06 -8.39 -6.33
CA GLN A 70 4.87 -7.48 -7.47
C GLN A 70 6.08 -7.46 -8.40
N PHE A 71 7.27 -7.88 -7.94
CA PHE A 71 8.51 -7.85 -8.72
C PHE A 71 8.93 -9.21 -9.29
N ASN A 72 8.56 -10.30 -8.64
CA ASN A 72 8.94 -11.64 -9.09
C ASN A 72 7.78 -12.35 -9.80
N ASN A 73 8.04 -12.71 -11.06
CA ASN A 73 7.13 -13.41 -11.96
C ASN A 73 6.78 -14.84 -11.53
N GLU A 74 7.52 -15.42 -10.57
CA GLU A 74 7.25 -16.72 -9.96
C GLU A 74 6.13 -16.66 -8.91
N PHE A 75 5.86 -15.49 -8.33
CA PHE A 75 4.70 -15.32 -7.46
C PHE A 75 3.47 -15.09 -8.32
N GLU A 76 2.48 -15.98 -8.17
CA GLU A 76 1.34 -15.99 -9.06
C GLU A 76 0.41 -14.78 -8.89
N GLN A 77 0.41 -14.07 -7.75
CA GLN A 77 -0.77 -13.29 -7.34
C GLN A 77 -0.44 -11.98 -6.61
N THR A 78 -0.99 -10.88 -7.14
CA THR A 78 -1.18 -9.61 -6.43
C THR A 78 -2.61 -9.55 -5.93
N ASP A 79 -2.80 -9.47 -4.61
CA ASP A 79 -4.10 -9.63 -3.94
C ASP A 79 -4.18 -8.79 -2.65
N ASN A 80 -5.14 -9.09 -1.78
CA ASN A 80 -5.29 -8.39 -0.50
C ASN A 80 -4.03 -8.43 0.38
N LEU A 81 -3.18 -9.46 0.27
CA LEU A 81 -1.93 -9.56 1.01
C LEU A 81 -0.87 -8.59 0.48
N THR A 82 -0.96 -8.20 -0.81
CA THR A 82 -0.16 -7.10 -1.36
C THR A 82 -0.46 -5.80 -0.63
N ASP A 83 -1.73 -5.47 -0.45
CA ASP A 83 -2.13 -4.27 0.29
C ASP A 83 -1.68 -4.31 1.76
N VAL A 84 -1.70 -5.49 2.40
CA VAL A 84 -1.23 -5.67 3.78
C VAL A 84 0.26 -5.39 3.91
N TYR A 85 1.07 -5.87 2.96
CA TYR A 85 2.50 -5.57 2.91
C TYR A 85 2.73 -4.06 2.76
N GLN A 86 2.06 -3.43 1.78
CA GLN A 86 2.20 -2.01 1.50
C GLN A 86 1.80 -1.13 2.71
N LEU A 87 0.69 -1.45 3.38
CA LEU A 87 0.31 -0.79 4.64
C LEU A 87 1.37 -0.95 5.72
N SER A 88 1.99 -2.13 5.81
CA SER A 88 3.04 -2.39 6.79
C SER A 88 4.27 -1.53 6.52
N ALA A 89 4.64 -1.34 5.25
CA ALA A 89 5.73 -0.43 4.84
C ALA A 89 5.41 1.03 5.20
N VAL A 90 4.20 1.51 4.91
CA VAL A 90 3.75 2.86 5.30
C VAL A 90 3.82 3.04 6.82
N PHE A 91 3.28 2.08 7.60
CA PHE A 91 3.28 2.18 9.06
C PHE A 91 4.69 2.09 9.64
N TYR A 92 5.56 1.27 9.06
CA TYR A 92 6.96 1.22 9.46
C TYR A 92 7.62 2.61 9.33
N GLU A 93 7.45 3.27 8.19
CA GLU A 93 8.01 4.61 7.96
C GLU A 93 7.46 5.62 8.97
N LEU A 94 6.14 5.64 9.17
CA LEU A 94 5.49 6.55 10.11
C LEU A 94 5.90 6.34 11.58
N LEU A 95 6.17 5.09 11.98
CA LEU A 95 6.52 4.76 13.37
C LEU A 95 8.00 4.95 13.69
N THR A 96 8.87 4.90 12.68
CA THR A 96 10.32 4.90 12.88
C THR A 96 11.00 6.17 12.36
N ASP A 97 10.29 6.99 11.57
CA ASP A 97 10.86 8.09 10.79
C ASP A 97 12.00 7.64 9.85
N ALA A 98 12.11 6.32 9.63
CA ALA A 98 13.12 5.71 8.78
C ALA A 98 12.49 5.33 7.46
N SER A 99 13.00 5.92 6.37
CA SER A 99 12.54 5.59 5.03
C SER A 99 12.70 4.09 4.74
N VAL A 100 11.63 3.48 4.22
CA VAL A 100 11.62 2.08 3.80
C VAL A 100 12.74 1.80 2.79
N LEU A 101 13.08 2.79 1.96
CA LEU A 101 14.17 2.74 0.98
C LEU A 101 15.53 2.33 1.55
N ARG A 102 15.88 2.88 2.72
CA ARG A 102 17.20 2.65 3.34
C ARG A 102 17.35 1.21 3.84
N ASN A 103 16.25 0.50 4.09
CA ASN A 103 16.24 -0.86 4.62
C ASN A 103 16.04 -1.94 3.55
N THR A 104 15.39 -1.61 2.42
CA THR A 104 15.06 -2.59 1.37
C THR A 104 16.12 -2.67 0.26
N GLN A 105 16.76 -1.56 -0.12
CA GLN A 105 17.77 -1.58 -1.20
C GLN A 105 19.06 -2.32 -0.85
N ARG A 106 19.44 -2.41 0.43
CA ARG A 106 20.63 -3.19 0.82
C ARG A 106 20.46 -4.69 0.53
N ARG A 107 19.23 -5.22 0.51
CA ARG A 107 18.98 -6.67 0.29
C ARG A 107 18.67 -7.04 -1.16
N LEU A 108 18.25 -6.09 -1.99
CA LEU A 108 17.88 -6.33 -3.39
C LEU A 108 19.00 -6.01 -4.38
N CYS A 109 19.96 -5.14 -4.03
CA CYS A 109 21.15 -4.89 -4.85
C CYS A 109 22.31 -5.86 -4.58
N GLU A 110 22.18 -6.74 -3.57
CA GLU A 110 23.17 -7.77 -3.20
C GLU A 110 22.78 -9.18 -3.71
N ARG A 111 21.82 -9.27 -4.63
CA ARG A 111 21.45 -10.49 -5.37
C ARG A 111 21.47 -10.23 -6.87
#